data_AF-A0A444CZP2-F1
#
_entry.id   AF-A0A444CZP2-F1
#
_cell.length_a   1.000
_cell.length_b   1.000
_cell.length_c   1.000
_cell.angle_alpha   90.00
_cell.angle_beta   90.00
_cell.angle_gamma   90.00
#
_symmetry.space_group_name_H-M   'P 1'
#
loop_
_entity.id
_entity.type
_entity.pdbx_description
1 polymer ?
#
loop_
_entity_poly.entity_id
_entity_poly.type
_entity_poly.pdbx_seq_one_letter_code
_entity_poly.pdbx_strand_id
1 'polypeptide(L)'
;MWYNCLRPFSVSSFDQLVKESEHNFLASIRPKLFMAIVLGLSQKDNKSFSHFVAHFTTEIRAILDAHPFFIIQAFLMGLRSSKFFLSLIERSLTTITEMLQRANQYIIVEALVARKREEHKRPHTKKL
;
A
#
# COMPACT_ATOMS: atom_id res chain seq x y z
N MET A 1 -24.96 15.61 -0.37
CA MET A 1 -24.10 16.73 0.07
C MET A 1 -23.92 16.64 1.58
N TRP A 2 -22.72 16.86 2.11
CA TRP A 2 -22.38 16.65 3.54
C TRP A 2 -23.23 17.53 4.48
N TYR A 3 -23.58 18.74 4.04
CA TYR A 3 -24.39 19.68 4.82
C TYR A 3 -25.84 19.22 5.05
N ASN A 4 -26.35 18.26 4.27
CA ASN A 4 -27.69 17.69 4.47
C ASN A 4 -27.77 16.79 5.72
N CYS A 5 -26.62 16.38 6.26
CA CYS A 5 -26.53 15.54 7.47
C CYS A 5 -26.26 16.36 8.73
N LEU A 6 -26.16 17.69 8.62
CA LEU A 6 -25.98 18.56 9.78
C LEU A 6 -27.27 18.62 10.59
N ARG A 7 -27.14 18.57 11.91
CA ARG A 7 -28.31 18.79 12.77
C ARG A 7 -28.78 20.24 12.61
N PRO A 8 -30.10 20.50 12.64
CA PRO A 8 -30.61 21.86 12.71
C PRO A 8 -29.95 22.63 13.87
N PHE A 9 -29.57 23.88 13.63
CA PHE A 9 -28.94 24.78 14.60
C PHE A 9 -27.58 24.30 15.16
N SER A 10 -26.92 23.33 14.52
CA SER A 10 -25.61 22.84 14.98
C SER A 10 -24.45 23.80 14.69
N VAL A 11 -24.65 24.78 13.81
CA VAL A 11 -23.66 25.78 13.42
C VAL A 11 -24.11 27.13 13.95
N SER A 12 -23.32 27.69 14.87
CA SER A 12 -23.65 28.93 15.58
C SER A 12 -22.93 30.17 15.03
N SER A 13 -21.92 29.98 14.17
CA SER A 13 -21.15 31.07 13.56
C SER A 13 -20.60 30.67 12.20
N PHE A 14 -20.17 31.69 11.43
CA PHE A 14 -19.46 31.48 10.17
C PHE A 14 -18.16 30.69 10.37
N ASP A 15 -17.38 30.99 11.41
CA ASP A 15 -16.14 30.27 11.71
C ASP A 15 -16.37 28.78 11.99
N GLN A 16 -17.48 28.46 12.66
CA GLN A 16 -17.84 27.07 12.92
C GLN A 16 -18.25 26.36 11.61
N LEU A 17 -18.95 27.06 10.70
CA LEU A 17 -19.28 26.53 9.38
C LEU A 17 -18.02 26.21 8.57
N VAL A 18 -17.02 27.10 8.60
CA VAL A 18 -15.74 26.92 7.90
C VAL A 18 -15.02 25.69 8.42
N LYS A 19 -14.90 25.54 9.76
CA LYS A 19 -14.26 24.36 10.37
C LYS A 19 -14.95 23.04 10.00
N GLU A 20 -16.28 23.00 10.05
CA GLU A 20 -17.05 21.81 9.67
C GLU A 20 -16.90 21.50 8.17
N SER A 21 -16.87 22.54 7.32
CA SER A 21 -16.64 22.40 5.88
C SER A 21 -15.25 21.86 5.58
N GLU A 22 -14.20 22.39 6.22
CA GLU A 22 -12.82 21.91 6.08
C GLU A 22 -12.68 20.47 6.54
N HIS A 23 -13.26 20.13 7.70
CA HIS A 23 -13.26 18.77 8.22
C HIS A 23 -13.93 17.79 7.26
N ASN A 24 -15.11 18.13 6.75
CA ASN A 24 -15.84 17.30 5.79
C ASN A 24 -15.14 17.22 4.43
N PHE A 25 -14.53 18.32 3.96
CA PHE A 25 -13.75 18.34 2.74
C PHE A 25 -12.56 17.38 2.85
N LEU A 26 -11.78 17.47 3.93
CA LEU A 26 -10.66 16.56 4.20
C LEU A 26 -11.13 15.11 4.34
N ALA A 27 -12.22 14.86 5.08
CA ALA A 27 -12.81 13.53 5.23
C ALA A 27 -13.28 12.94 3.88
N SER A 28 -13.80 13.78 2.98
CA SER A 28 -14.26 13.37 1.64
C SER A 28 -13.12 13.12 0.64
N ILE A 29 -11.97 13.79 0.84
CA ILE A 29 -10.79 13.67 -0.03
C ILE A 29 -9.90 12.51 0.39
N ARG A 30 -9.80 12.20 1.70
CA ARG A 30 -8.97 11.10 2.21
C ARG A 30 -9.19 9.77 1.48
N PRO A 31 -10.43 9.28 1.26
CA PRO A 31 -10.66 8.07 0.48
C PRO A 31 -10.22 8.19 -0.99
N LYS A 32 -10.40 9.36 -1.61
CA LYS A 32 -10.00 9.60 -3.00
C LYS A 32 -8.48 9.63 -3.16
N LEU A 33 -7.78 10.31 -2.26
CA LEU A 33 -6.31 10.31 -2.20
C LEU A 33 -5.79 8.89 -1.95
N PHE A 34 -6.38 8.19 -0.98
CA PHE A 34 -6.04 6.80 -0.70
C PHE A 34 -6.18 5.91 -1.93
N MET A 35 -7.30 6.00 -2.65
CA MET A 35 -7.51 5.27 -3.91
C MET A 35 -6.52 5.67 -5.00
N ALA A 36 -6.23 6.96 -5.18
CA ALA A 36 -5.25 7.44 -6.16
C ALA A 36 -3.83 6.93 -5.86
N ILE A 37 -3.44 6.93 -4.58
CA ILE A 37 -2.18 6.39 -4.10
C ILE A 37 -2.10 4.89 -4.36
N VAL A 38 -3.15 4.12 -4.01
CA VAL A 38 -3.19 2.67 -4.28
C VAL A 38 -3.06 2.37 -5.78
N LEU A 39 -3.76 3.12 -6.63
CA LEU A 39 -3.66 2.96 -8.08
C LEU A 39 -2.23 3.23 -8.59
N GLY A 40 -1.59 4.30 -8.10
CA GLY A 40 -0.21 4.66 -8.43
C GLY A 40 0.82 3.68 -7.87
N LEU A 41 0.54 3.09 -6.70
CA LEU A 41 1.42 2.15 -6.00
C LEU A 41 1.31 0.72 -6.51
N SER A 42 0.31 0.38 -7.32
CA SER A 42 0.09 -0.99 -7.79
C SER A 42 1.34 -1.67 -8.38
N GLN A 43 1.61 -2.90 -7.93
CA GLN A 43 2.68 -3.76 -8.42
C GLN A 43 2.33 -4.21 -9.84
N LYS A 44 2.85 -3.49 -10.84
CA LYS A 44 2.73 -3.87 -12.25
C LYS A 44 3.39 -5.23 -12.51
N ASP A 45 2.87 -5.99 -13.48
CA ASP A 45 3.31 -7.37 -13.77
C ASP A 45 4.81 -7.52 -14.08
N ASN A 46 5.43 -6.48 -14.65
CA ASN A 46 6.84 -6.49 -15.02
C ASN A 46 7.78 -5.96 -13.92
N LYS A 47 7.26 -5.53 -12.76
CA LYS A 47 8.08 -4.98 -11.67
C LYS A 47 8.34 -6.03 -10.59
N SER A 48 9.58 -6.10 -10.10
CA SER A 48 9.94 -6.95 -8.95
C SER A 48 9.18 -6.52 -7.70
N PHE A 49 8.99 -7.45 -6.77
CA PHE A 49 8.35 -7.12 -5.50
C PHE A 49 9.19 -6.13 -4.69
N SER A 50 10.52 -6.20 -4.76
CA SER A 50 11.42 -5.23 -4.14
C SER A 50 11.21 -3.79 -4.65
N HIS A 51 11.00 -3.60 -5.96
CA HIS A 51 10.70 -2.29 -6.52
C HIS A 51 9.36 -1.75 -6.00
N PHE A 52 8.34 -2.61 -5.92
CA PHE A 52 7.05 -2.23 -5.35
C PHE A 52 7.21 -1.76 -3.90
N VAL A 53 7.90 -2.51 -3.04
CA VAL A 53 8.09 -2.15 -1.61
C VAL A 53 8.86 -0.83 -1.45
N ALA A 54 9.90 -0.60 -2.26
CA ALA A 54 10.65 0.66 -2.22
C ALA A 54 9.79 1.87 -2.61
N HIS A 55 8.99 1.73 -3.67
CA HIS A 55 8.05 2.76 -4.11
C HIS A 55 6.95 3.00 -3.06
N PHE A 56 6.36 1.93 -2.53
CA PHE A 56 5.34 1.96 -1.48
C PHE A 56 5.84 2.70 -0.23
N THR A 57 7.06 2.39 0.22
CA THR A 57 7.64 3.01 1.43
C THR A 57 7.95 4.49 1.22
N THR A 58 8.27 4.90 -0.01
CA THR A 58 8.52 6.31 -0.35
C THR A 58 7.23 7.12 -0.32
N GLU A 59 6.16 6.63 -0.93
CA GLU A 59 4.88 7.34 -0.98
C GLU A 59 4.15 7.32 0.36
N ILE A 60 4.18 6.20 1.09
CA ILE A 60 3.50 6.09 2.39
C ILE A 60 4.13 7.01 3.45
N ARG A 61 5.42 7.37 3.29
CA ARG A 61 6.11 8.34 4.16
C ARG A 61 5.45 9.71 4.12
N ALA A 62 4.89 10.11 2.99
CA ALA A 62 4.18 11.39 2.85
C ALA A 62 2.81 11.38 3.57
N ILE A 63 2.36 10.21 4.04
CA ILE A 63 1.01 9.96 4.57
C ILE A 63 1.10 9.35 5.97
N LEU A 64 2.24 9.46 6.66
CA LEU A 64 2.55 8.74 7.92
C LEU A 64 1.58 9.01 9.08
N ASP A 65 0.75 10.05 9.01
CA ASP A 65 -0.33 10.27 9.96
C ASP A 65 -1.53 9.33 9.75
N ALA A 66 -1.47 8.43 8.75
CA ALA A 66 -2.50 7.44 8.49
C ALA A 66 -2.46 6.29 9.52
N HIS A 67 -3.64 5.97 10.05
CA HIS A 67 -3.83 4.83 10.96
C HIS A 67 -3.29 3.51 10.33
N PRO A 68 -2.59 2.64 11.09
CA PRO A 68 -1.94 1.43 10.58
C PRO A 68 -2.79 0.53 9.68
N PHE A 69 -4.09 0.46 9.97
CA PHE A 69 -5.07 -0.24 9.14
C PHE A 69 -5.04 0.22 7.67
N PHE A 70 -5.00 1.53 7.42
CA PHE A 70 -4.99 2.06 6.04
C PHE A 70 -3.69 1.72 5.33
N ILE A 71 -2.55 1.76 6.02
CA ILE A 71 -1.26 1.39 5.44
C ILE A 71 -1.28 -0.08 5.01
N ILE A 72 -1.78 -0.98 5.85
CA ILE A 72 -1.89 -2.40 5.54
C ILE A 72 -2.88 -2.64 4.38
N GLN A 73 -4.02 -1.96 4.36
CA GLN A 73 -5.01 -2.07 3.28
C GLN A 73 -4.44 -1.58 1.94
N ALA A 74 -3.74 -0.43 1.93
CA ALA A 74 -3.09 0.08 0.73
C ALA A 74 -2.04 -0.89 0.19
N PHE A 75 -1.27 -1.50 1.10
CA PHE A 75 -0.29 -2.50 0.74
C PHE A 75 -0.96 -3.70 0.04
N LEU A 76 -2.01 -4.28 0.64
CA LEU A 76 -2.73 -5.42 0.07
C LEU A 76 -3.37 -5.10 -1.29
N MET A 77 -4.02 -3.94 -1.43
CA MET A 77 -4.64 -3.53 -2.70
C MET A 77 -3.61 -3.17 -3.78
N GLY A 78 -2.40 -2.78 -3.39
CA GLY A 78 -1.31 -2.53 -4.32
C GLY A 78 -0.61 -3.81 -4.83
N LEU A 79 -0.81 -4.96 -4.20
CA LEU A 79 -0.15 -6.20 -4.62
C LEU A 79 -0.80 -6.81 -5.85
N ARG A 80 0.02 -7.35 -6.75
CA ARG A 80 -0.47 -8.28 -7.77
C ARG A 80 -0.75 -9.64 -7.16
N SER A 81 -1.65 -10.40 -7.79
CA SER A 81 -1.89 -11.80 -7.45
C SER A 81 -0.59 -12.60 -7.57
N SER A 82 -0.16 -13.18 -6.45
CA SER A 82 1.09 -13.92 -6.32
C SER A 82 1.00 -14.91 -5.16
N LYS A 83 1.97 -15.84 -5.06
CA LYS A 83 2.06 -16.72 -3.88
C LYS A 83 2.19 -15.94 -2.57
N PHE A 84 2.87 -14.80 -2.61
CA PHE A 84 2.95 -13.90 -1.46
C PHE A 84 1.58 -13.32 -1.11
N PHE A 85 0.86 -12.76 -2.08
CA PHE A 85 -0.49 -12.22 -1.86
C PHE A 85 -1.42 -13.27 -1.22
N LEU A 86 -1.44 -14.50 -1.74
CA LEU A 86 -2.24 -15.59 -1.16
C LEU A 86 -1.87 -15.88 0.30
N SER A 87 -0.58 -15.91 0.63
CA SER A 87 -0.12 -16.11 2.02
C SER A 87 -0.57 -15.01 3.00
N LEU A 88 -0.86 -13.80 2.49
CA LEU A 88 -1.37 -12.69 3.30
C LEU A 88 -2.88 -12.82 3.55
N ILE A 89 -3.62 -13.40 2.60
CA ILE A 89 -5.04 -13.71 2.78
C ILE A 89 -5.22 -14.84 3.79
N GLU A 90 -4.38 -15.88 3.70
CA GLU A 90 -4.39 -17.00 4.64
C GLU A 90 -3.99 -16.59 6.06
N ARG A 91 -2.99 -15.72 6.19
CA ARG A 91 -2.52 -15.21 7.47
C ARG A 91 -2.47 -13.69 7.42
N SER A 92 -3.53 -13.06 7.92
CA SER A 92 -3.73 -11.62 7.89
C SER A 92 -2.53 -10.83 8.44
N LEU A 93 -2.34 -9.64 7.89
CA LEU A 93 -1.38 -8.66 8.39
C LEU A 93 -2.10 -7.76 9.40
N THR A 94 -1.62 -7.77 10.65
CA THR A 94 -2.26 -7.00 11.73
C THR A 94 -1.49 -5.75 12.10
N THR A 95 -0.19 -5.73 11.82
CA THR A 95 0.71 -4.62 12.15
C THR A 95 1.63 -4.26 10.98
N ILE A 96 2.07 -3.00 10.94
CA ILE A 96 3.04 -2.52 9.94
C ILE A 96 4.36 -3.28 10.06
N THR A 97 4.80 -3.58 11.28
CA THR A 97 6.04 -4.34 11.53
C THR A 97 5.97 -5.75 10.94
N GLU A 98 4.85 -6.45 11.15
CA GLU A 98 4.64 -7.78 10.57
C GLU A 98 4.62 -7.72 9.03
N MET A 99 3.95 -6.72 8.46
CA MET A 99 3.92 -6.48 7.02
C MET A 99 5.34 -6.31 6.45
N LEU A 100 6.15 -5.44 7.04
CA LEU A 100 7.52 -5.18 6.58
C LEU A 100 8.42 -6.41 6.76
N GLN A 101 8.28 -7.13 7.86
CA GLN A 101 9.06 -8.36 8.11
C GLN A 101 8.79 -9.41 7.05
N ARG A 102 7.50 -9.69 6.75
CA ARG A 102 7.15 -10.68 5.73
C ARG A 102 7.54 -10.24 4.33
N ALA A 103 7.38 -8.94 4.02
CA ALA A 103 7.83 -8.39 2.74
C ALA A 103 9.35 -8.61 2.55
N ASN A 104 10.16 -8.30 3.55
CA ASN A 104 11.61 -8.52 3.50
C ASN A 104 11.97 -10.00 3.31
N GLN A 105 11.30 -10.91 4.00
CA GLN A 105 11.50 -12.36 3.81
C GLN A 105 11.18 -12.78 2.37
N TYR A 106 10.08 -12.28 1.80
CA TYR A 106 9.72 -12.61 0.42
C TYR A 106 10.70 -12.03 -0.60
N ILE A 107 11.22 -10.81 -0.39
CA ILE A 107 12.28 -10.22 -1.25
C ILE A 107 13.50 -11.13 -1.30
N ILE A 108 13.95 -11.65 -0.15
CA ILE A 108 15.10 -12.56 -0.07
C ILE A 108 14.83 -13.84 -0.87
N VAL A 109 13.64 -14.42 -0.70
CA VAL A 109 13.24 -15.63 -1.42
C VAL A 109 13.13 -15.39 -2.93
N GLU A 110 12.51 -14.29 -3.35
CA GLU A 110 12.39 -13.90 -4.77
C GLU A 110 13.77 -13.73 -5.41
N ALA A 111 14.70 -13.05 -4.73
CA ALA A 111 16.08 -12.88 -5.20
C ALA A 111 16.84 -14.21 -5.32
N LEU A 112 16.69 -15.10 -4.34
CA LEU A 112 17.32 -16.43 -4.38
C LEU A 112 16.79 -17.28 -5.55
N VAL A 113 15.47 -17.25 -5.78
CA VAL A 113 14.83 -17.94 -6.90
C VAL A 113 15.28 -17.36 -8.25
N ALA A 114 15.35 -16.04 -8.36
CA ALA A 114 15.84 -15.37 -9.56
C ALA A 114 17.29 -15.78 -9.87
N ARG A 115 18.17 -15.78 -8.86
CA ARG A 115 19.56 -16.24 -9.01
C ARG A 115 19.65 -17.68 -9.51
N LYS A 116 18.90 -18.61 -8.91
CA LYS A 116 18.88 -20.01 -9.35
C LYS A 116 18.47 -20.13 -10.82
N ARG A 117 17.46 -19.38 -11.27
CA ARG A 117 17.03 -19.41 -12.68
C ARG A 117 18.14 -18.97 -13.63
N GLU A 118 18.92 -17.96 -13.28
CA GLU A 118 20.03 -17.48 -14.11
C GLU A 118 21.20 -18.49 -14.16
N GLU A 119 21.46 -19.20 -13.07
CA GLU A 119 22.47 -20.27 -13.04
C GLU A 119 22.10 -21.44 -13.98
N HIS A 120 20.82 -21.79 -14.08
CA HIS A 120 20.34 -22.86 -14.97
C HIS A 120 20.26 -22.45 -16.45
N LYS A 121 20.32 -21.15 -16.76
CA LYS A 121 20.31 -20.63 -18.13
C LYS A 121 21.71 -20.51 -18.75
N ARG A 122 22.79 -20.54 -17.95
CA ARG A 122 24.15 -20.52 -18.48
C ARG A 122 24.45 -21.89 -19.11
N PRO A 123 24.70 -21.98 -20.43
CA PRO A 123 25.11 -23.24 -21.04
C PRO A 123 26.41 -23.69 -20.36
N HIS A 124 26.41 -24.93 -19.91
CA HIS A 124 27.53 -25.56 -19.24
C HIS A 124 28.64 -25.80 -20.27
N THR A 125 29.38 -24.75 -20.65
CA THR A 125 30.61 -24.89 -21.43
C THR A 125 31.67 -25.52 -20.53
N LYS A 126 31.69 -26.85 -20.50
CA LYS A 126 32.84 -27.64 -20.08
C LYS A 126 34.00 -27.31 -21.03
N LYS A 127 35.04 -26.64 -20.53
CA LYS A 127 36.33 -26.61 -21.21
C LYS A 127 37.00 -27.97 -20.97
N LEU A 128 37.34 -28.63 -22.07
CA LEU A 128 38.22 -29.79 -22.11
C LEU A 128 39.68 -29.32 -21.93
#